data_AF-A0AAN6ZZG6-F1
#
_entry.id   AF-A0AAN6ZZG6-F1
#
_cell.length_a   1.000
_cell.length_b   1.000
_cell.length_c   1.000
_cell.angle_alpha   90.00
_cell.angle_beta   90.00
_cell.angle_gamma   90.00
#
_symmetry.space_group_name_H-M   'P 1'
#
loop_
_entity.id
_entity.type
_entity.pdbx_description
1 polymer ?
#
loop_
_entity_poly.entity_id
_entity_poly.type
_entity_poly.pdbx_seq_one_letter_code
_entity_poly.pdbx_strand_id
1 'polypeptide(L)'
;MSDNVGLSTPRGSGTSGYVQRNLAHMKPRDMAAPYLPRADPDSLRHQPRQPDKGLLEHDRKREVEVKVFELRDKLEEEEVDEEEIESRCDELRKKLLAEMEKNQDAGRRGGGVGPRRNFKMHQVHELADAKIKESERLRQALKISRDYQEGSHWRRQEERLQKGLERDADGVKGDGKRERERDRD
;
A
#
# COMPACT_ATOMS: atom_id res chain seq x y z
N MET A 1 0.85 -5.83 52.05
CA MET A 1 0.86 -4.58 52.85
C MET A 1 -0.10 -3.63 52.17
N SER A 2 -1.00 -2.97 52.88
CA SER A 2 -1.90 -1.99 52.28
C SER A 2 -1.07 -0.85 51.69
N ASP A 3 -1.32 -0.46 50.43
CA ASP A 3 -0.61 0.60 49.72
C ASP A 3 -0.96 1.99 50.29
N ASN A 4 -0.69 2.21 51.59
CA ASN A 4 -1.15 3.36 52.38
C ASN A 4 -2.66 3.63 52.32
N VAL A 5 -3.47 2.60 52.04
CA VAL A 5 -4.94 2.68 52.02
C VAL A 5 -5.52 1.98 53.26
N GLY A 6 -6.29 2.71 54.06
CA GLY A 6 -6.97 2.19 55.26
C GLY A 6 -6.68 2.98 56.54
N LEU A 7 -7.11 2.44 57.68
CA LEU A 7 -6.83 3.01 59.01
C LEU A 7 -5.50 2.50 59.54
N SER A 8 -4.73 3.35 60.23
CA SER A 8 -3.47 2.95 60.88
C SER A 8 -3.68 1.95 62.00
N THR A 9 -4.79 2.09 62.76
CA THR A 9 -5.25 1.08 63.71
C THR A 9 -6.79 1.04 63.71
N PRO A 10 -7.42 -0.14 63.83
CA PRO A 10 -8.89 -0.25 63.89
C PRO A 10 -9.49 0.20 65.24
N ARG A 11 -8.66 0.33 66.29
CA ARG A 11 -9.07 0.72 67.64
C ARG A 11 -9.59 2.17 67.65
N GLY A 12 -10.79 2.37 68.18
CA GLY A 12 -11.45 3.69 68.22
C GLY A 12 -12.28 4.04 66.97
N SER A 13 -12.16 3.28 65.87
CA SER A 13 -12.99 3.51 64.67
C SER A 13 -14.39 2.91 64.75
N GLY A 14 -14.65 2.02 65.73
CA GLY A 14 -15.91 1.30 65.85
C GLY A 14 -16.18 0.25 64.76
N THR A 15 -15.19 -0.07 63.91
CA THR A 15 -15.29 -1.07 62.84
C THR A 15 -14.19 -2.13 62.94
N SER A 16 -14.31 -3.21 62.14
CA SER A 16 -13.32 -4.29 62.10
C SER A 16 -11.99 -3.93 61.42
N GLY A 17 -11.89 -2.75 60.79
CA GLY A 17 -10.70 -2.35 60.03
C GLY A 17 -10.51 -3.08 58.69
N TYR A 18 -11.51 -3.81 58.21
CA TYR A 18 -11.45 -4.52 56.94
C TYR A 18 -11.56 -3.55 55.76
N VAL A 19 -10.55 -3.54 54.87
CA VAL A 19 -10.49 -2.67 53.69
C VAL A 19 -10.69 -3.50 52.43
N GLN A 20 -11.74 -3.20 51.67
CA GLN A 20 -12.02 -3.84 50.38
C GLN A 20 -11.55 -2.94 49.23
N ARG A 21 -10.97 -3.55 48.19
CA ARG A 21 -10.65 -2.84 46.94
C ARG A 21 -11.93 -2.39 46.23
N ASN A 22 -11.94 -1.18 45.69
CA ASN A 22 -13.05 -0.72 44.87
C ASN A 22 -13.02 -1.42 43.50
N LEU A 23 -14.05 -2.22 43.19
CA LEU A 23 -14.18 -2.93 41.91
C LEU A 23 -14.44 -2.00 40.72
N ALA A 24 -15.05 -0.84 40.97
CA ALA A 24 -15.37 0.16 39.95
C ALA A 24 -14.24 1.17 39.73
N HIS A 25 -13.13 1.06 40.47
CA HIS A 25 -12.00 1.94 40.27
C HIS A 25 -11.28 1.61 38.96
N MET A 26 -11.50 2.44 37.94
CA MET A 26 -10.77 2.36 36.68
C MET A 26 -9.33 2.80 36.91
N LYS A 27 -8.39 1.84 36.92
CA LYS A 27 -6.96 2.15 36.93
C LYS A 27 -6.65 2.95 35.66
N PRO A 28 -5.95 4.10 35.73
CA PRO A 28 -5.47 4.78 34.54
C PRO A 28 -4.69 3.75 33.71
N ARG A 29 -5.16 3.47 32.49
CA ARG A 29 -4.37 2.69 31.54
C ARG A 29 -3.05 3.43 31.38
N ASP A 30 -1.93 2.73 31.48
CA ASP A 30 -0.64 3.29 31.10
C ASP A 30 -0.83 3.90 29.70
N MET A 31 -0.82 5.22 29.65
CA MET A 31 -1.08 6.04 28.46
C MET A 31 0.13 5.98 27.52
N ALA A 32 0.75 4.81 27.39
CA ALA A 32 1.92 4.53 26.57
C ALA A 32 1.58 3.86 25.23
N ALA A 33 0.30 3.61 24.91
CA ALA A 33 -0.09 3.21 23.57
C ALA A 33 -1.56 3.53 23.25
N PRO A 34 -1.79 4.62 22.50
CA PRO A 34 -2.68 4.53 21.34
C PRO A 34 -2.00 4.94 20.02
N TYR A 35 -0.81 5.53 20.08
CA TYR A 35 0.05 5.77 18.92
C TYR A 35 1.44 5.35 19.34
N LEU A 36 2.00 4.31 18.72
CA LEU A 36 3.41 3.98 18.81
C LEU A 36 4.22 5.27 18.54
N PRO A 37 4.88 5.90 19.53
CA PRO A 37 5.69 7.09 19.30
C PRO A 37 7.08 6.65 18.83
N ARG A 38 7.14 5.78 17.81
CA ARG A 38 8.39 5.33 17.18
C ARG A 38 8.21 4.39 15.98
N ALA A 39 7.03 4.30 15.38
CA ALA A 39 6.94 3.58 14.11
C ALA A 39 7.71 4.41 13.06
N ASP A 40 8.62 3.77 12.34
CA ASP A 40 9.52 4.38 11.36
C ASP A 40 8.81 5.46 10.51
N PRO A 41 9.48 6.55 10.11
CA PRO A 41 8.86 7.57 9.25
C PRO A 41 8.28 6.98 7.95
N ASP A 42 8.73 5.79 7.55
CA ASP A 42 8.17 5.03 6.43
C ASP A 42 6.77 4.46 6.70
N SER A 43 6.40 4.17 7.96
CA SER A 43 5.08 3.66 8.35
C SER A 43 3.95 4.70 8.19
N LEU A 44 4.30 6.00 8.15
CA LEU A 44 3.36 7.10 7.92
C LEU A 44 3.09 7.33 6.42
N ARG A 45 3.86 6.68 5.54
CA ARG A 45 3.70 6.84 4.10
C ARG A 45 2.52 5.99 3.63
N HIS A 46 1.65 6.57 2.82
CA HIS A 46 0.55 5.83 2.20
C HIS A 46 1.12 4.74 1.28
N GLN A 47 1.08 3.48 1.72
CA GLN A 47 1.36 2.33 0.87
C GLN A 47 0.08 1.84 0.19
N PRO A 48 0.03 1.80 -1.15
CA PRO A 48 -1.09 1.16 -1.84
C PRO A 48 -1.13 -0.32 -1.46
N ARG A 49 -2.32 -0.84 -1.19
CA ARG A 49 -2.53 -2.28 -0.94
C ARG A 49 -2.08 -3.05 -2.18
N GLN A 50 -1.14 -3.98 -1.98
CA GLN A 50 -0.64 -4.81 -3.07
C GLN A 50 -1.70 -5.86 -3.45
N PRO A 51 -1.94 -6.09 -4.75
CA PRO A 51 -2.81 -7.17 -5.20
C PRO A 51 -2.13 -8.53 -4.99
N ASP A 52 -2.89 -9.52 -4.54
CA ASP A 52 -2.40 -10.89 -4.38
C ASP A 52 -2.46 -11.62 -5.71
N LYS A 53 -1.29 -12.02 -6.22
CA LYS A 53 -1.16 -12.67 -7.54
C LYS A 53 -1.95 -13.99 -7.62
N GLY A 54 -1.97 -14.75 -6.52
CA GLY A 54 -2.70 -16.03 -6.46
C GLY A 54 -4.21 -15.83 -6.59
N LEU A 55 -4.78 -14.78 -5.99
CA LEU A 55 -6.20 -14.47 -6.13
C LEU A 55 -6.53 -14.01 -7.56
N LEU A 56 -5.69 -13.18 -8.15
CA LEU A 56 -5.85 -12.73 -9.54
C LEU A 56 -5.81 -13.91 -10.53
N GLU A 57 -4.92 -14.87 -10.33
CA GLU A 57 -4.83 -16.09 -11.15
C GLU A 57 -6.04 -17.00 -10.95
N HIS A 58 -6.51 -17.12 -9.72
CA HIS A 58 -7.69 -17.90 -9.39
C HIS A 58 -8.94 -17.32 -10.07
N ASP A 59 -9.15 -16.00 -10.01
CA ASP A 59 -10.29 -15.35 -10.66
C ASP A 59 -10.27 -15.54 -12.18
N ARG A 60 -9.09 -15.48 -12.81
CA ARG A 60 -8.94 -15.78 -14.25
C ARG A 60 -9.30 -17.23 -14.60
N LYS A 61 -8.84 -18.20 -13.80
CA LYS A 61 -9.21 -19.62 -14.00
C LYS A 61 -10.70 -19.82 -13.78
N ARG A 62 -11.28 -19.16 -12.77
CA ARG A 62 -12.72 -19.17 -12.52
C ARG A 62 -13.50 -18.62 -13.72
N GLU A 63 -13.05 -17.55 -14.37
CA GLU A 63 -13.70 -17.06 -15.61
C GLU A 63 -13.74 -18.13 -16.72
N VAL A 64 -12.71 -18.96 -16.83
CA VAL A 64 -12.68 -20.08 -17.79
C VAL A 64 -13.69 -21.16 -17.40
N GLU A 65 -13.68 -21.59 -16.15
CA GLU A 65 -14.58 -22.63 -15.65
C GLU A 65 -16.06 -22.21 -15.72
N VAL A 66 -16.36 -20.92 -15.48
CA VAL A 66 -17.72 -20.39 -15.64
C VAL A 66 -18.21 -20.55 -17.08
N LYS A 67 -17.35 -20.27 -18.08
CA LYS A 67 -17.72 -20.45 -19.50
C LYS A 67 -17.90 -21.92 -19.89
N VAL A 68 -17.07 -22.81 -19.33
CA VAL A 68 -17.21 -24.26 -19.51
C VAL A 68 -18.53 -24.72 -18.91
N PHE A 69 -18.88 -24.23 -17.72
CA PHE A 69 -20.15 -24.52 -17.05
C PHE A 69 -21.35 -24.01 -17.85
N GLU A 70 -21.30 -22.77 -18.36
CA GLU A 70 -22.35 -22.24 -19.25
C GLU A 70 -22.53 -23.06 -20.54
N LEU A 71 -21.46 -23.65 -21.08
CA LEU A 71 -21.56 -24.56 -22.23
C LEU A 71 -22.24 -25.87 -21.84
N ARG A 72 -21.85 -26.42 -20.70
CA ARG A 72 -22.42 -27.65 -20.16
C ARG A 72 -23.93 -27.50 -19.94
N ASP A 73 -24.37 -26.44 -19.26
CA ASP A 73 -25.80 -26.17 -19.02
C ASP A 73 -26.60 -26.13 -20.33
N LYS A 74 -26.04 -25.54 -21.40
CA LYS A 74 -26.69 -25.49 -22.71
C LYS A 74 -26.80 -26.85 -23.37
N LEU A 75 -25.74 -27.67 -23.29
CA LEU A 75 -25.76 -28.99 -23.91
C LEU A 75 -26.65 -29.97 -23.13
N GLU A 76 -26.77 -29.80 -21.81
CA GLU A 76 -27.73 -30.53 -20.99
C GLU A 76 -29.18 -30.15 -21.35
N GLU A 77 -29.46 -28.87 -21.63
CA GLU A 77 -30.77 -28.41 -22.12
C GLU A 77 -31.10 -28.93 -23.54
N GLU A 78 -30.07 -29.16 -24.36
CA GLU A 78 -30.19 -29.76 -25.70
C GLU A 78 -30.29 -31.30 -25.69
N GLU A 79 -30.32 -31.94 -24.50
CA GLU A 79 -30.39 -33.41 -24.31
C GLU A 79 -29.28 -34.20 -25.05
N VAL A 80 -28.07 -33.64 -25.13
CA VAL A 80 -26.91 -34.30 -25.75
C VAL A 80 -26.34 -35.39 -24.83
N ASP A 81 -25.75 -36.44 -25.40
CA ASP A 81 -25.10 -37.51 -24.63
C ASP A 81 -23.95 -37.00 -23.75
N GLU A 82 -23.84 -37.53 -22.52
CA GLU A 82 -22.85 -37.09 -21.51
C GLU A 82 -21.40 -37.17 -22.02
N GLU A 83 -21.07 -38.20 -22.82
CA GLU A 83 -19.72 -38.36 -23.41
C GLU A 83 -19.40 -37.26 -24.43
N GLU A 84 -20.39 -36.85 -25.23
CA GLU A 84 -20.22 -35.73 -26.17
C GLU A 84 -20.10 -34.40 -25.42
N ILE A 85 -20.87 -34.21 -24.34
CA ILE A 85 -20.79 -33.03 -23.48
C ILE A 85 -19.38 -32.87 -22.91
N GLU A 86 -18.80 -33.94 -22.36
CA GLU A 86 -17.47 -33.91 -21.76
C GLU A 86 -16.40 -33.57 -22.79
N SER A 87 -16.47 -34.18 -23.99
CA SER A 87 -15.51 -33.91 -25.08
C SER A 87 -15.53 -32.43 -25.53
N ARG A 88 -16.73 -31.85 -25.72
CA ARG A 88 -16.90 -30.45 -26.12
C ARG A 88 -16.45 -29.48 -25.02
N CYS A 89 -16.74 -29.80 -23.76
CA CYS A 89 -16.29 -29.02 -22.60
C CYS A 89 -14.77 -29.01 -22.47
N ASP A 90 -14.12 -30.17 -22.65
CA ASP A 90 -12.66 -30.30 -22.58
C ASP A 90 -11.95 -29.56 -23.73
N GLU A 91 -12.51 -29.63 -24.94
CA GLU A 91 -12.04 -28.82 -26.06
C GLU A 91 -12.13 -27.32 -25.75
N LEU A 92 -13.25 -26.87 -25.21
CA LEU A 92 -13.47 -25.47 -24.85
C LEU A 92 -12.49 -25.04 -23.73
N ARG A 93 -12.30 -25.87 -22.72
CA ARG A 93 -11.34 -25.63 -21.62
C ARG A 93 -9.92 -25.47 -22.18
N LYS A 94 -9.47 -26.37 -23.06
CA LYS A 94 -8.15 -26.26 -23.71
C LYS A 94 -8.01 -24.99 -24.55
N LYS A 95 -9.03 -24.65 -25.34
CA LYS A 95 -9.07 -23.43 -26.17
C LYS A 95 -8.94 -22.17 -25.30
N LEU A 96 -9.74 -22.07 -24.24
CA LEU A 96 -9.76 -20.90 -23.34
C LEU A 96 -8.49 -20.76 -22.50
N LEU A 97 -7.91 -21.87 -22.03
CA LEU A 97 -6.63 -21.85 -21.32
C LEU A 97 -5.49 -21.37 -22.24
N ALA A 98 -5.44 -21.85 -23.49
CA ALA A 98 -4.46 -21.40 -24.47
C ALA A 98 -4.63 -19.90 -24.83
N GLU A 99 -5.86 -19.41 -24.94
CA GLU A 99 -6.14 -17.99 -25.15
C GLU A 99 -5.72 -17.14 -23.94
N MET A 100 -5.97 -17.64 -22.73
CA MET A 100 -5.56 -16.98 -21.49
C MET A 100 -4.04 -16.85 -21.41
N GLU A 101 -3.28 -17.91 -21.70
CA GLU A 101 -1.82 -17.87 -21.72
C GLU A 101 -1.28 -16.87 -22.75
N LYS A 102 -1.83 -16.89 -23.97
CA LYS A 102 -1.46 -15.92 -25.02
C LYS A 102 -1.71 -14.47 -24.60
N ASN A 103 -2.86 -14.19 -23.97
CA ASN A 103 -3.19 -12.86 -23.48
C ASN A 103 -2.28 -12.42 -22.32
N GLN A 104 -1.84 -13.34 -21.45
CA GLN A 104 -0.88 -13.03 -20.41
C GLN A 104 0.50 -12.67 -20.98
N ASP A 105 0.96 -13.42 -21.98
CA ASP A 105 2.21 -13.13 -22.69
C ASP A 105 2.16 -11.79 -23.42
N ALA A 106 1.04 -11.49 -24.08
CA ALA A 106 0.82 -10.23 -24.78
C ALA A 106 0.82 -9.04 -23.81
N GLY A 107 0.14 -9.15 -22.66
CA GLY A 107 0.12 -8.12 -21.63
C GLY A 107 1.47 -7.89 -20.94
N ARG A 108 2.39 -8.86 -21.01
CA ARG A 108 3.77 -8.74 -20.50
C ARG A 108 4.71 -8.07 -21.50
N ARG A 109 4.46 -8.21 -22.81
CA ARG A 109 5.35 -7.72 -23.90
C ARG A 109 4.92 -6.39 -24.50
N GLY A 110 3.70 -5.96 -24.29
CA GLY A 110 3.23 -4.65 -24.73
C GLY A 110 2.11 -4.17 -23.81
N GLY A 111 2.12 -2.88 -23.47
CA GLY A 111 1.12 -2.20 -22.63
C GLY A 111 -0.26 -2.15 -23.29
N GLY A 112 -0.82 -3.32 -23.59
CA GLY A 112 -2.12 -3.51 -24.19
C GLY A 112 -3.17 -2.87 -23.32
N VAL A 113 -3.77 -1.82 -23.86
CA VAL A 113 -4.95 -1.15 -23.30
C VAL A 113 -6.10 -2.15 -23.39
N GLY A 114 -6.21 -3.00 -22.38
CA GLY A 114 -7.42 -3.78 -22.18
C GLY A 114 -8.61 -2.83 -22.02
N PRO A 115 -9.81 -3.21 -22.50
CA PRO A 115 -11.01 -2.43 -22.27
C PRO A 115 -11.15 -2.16 -20.77
N ARG A 116 -11.58 -0.94 -20.41
CA ARG A 116 -11.85 -0.56 -19.02
C ARG A 116 -12.92 -1.51 -18.47
N ARG A 117 -12.48 -2.56 -17.77
CA ARG A 117 -13.38 -3.47 -17.06
C ARG A 117 -13.96 -2.70 -15.89
N ASN A 118 -15.28 -2.59 -15.85
CA ASN A 118 -15.99 -2.07 -14.68
C ASN A 118 -15.98 -3.15 -13.59
N PHE A 119 -15.00 -3.07 -12.70
CA PHE A 119 -14.92 -3.98 -11.56
C PHE A 119 -16.06 -3.74 -10.58
N LYS A 120 -16.58 -4.83 -10.02
CA LYS A 120 -17.57 -4.76 -8.94
C LYS A 120 -16.86 -4.36 -7.64
N MET A 121 -17.60 -3.77 -6.69
CA MET A 121 -17.03 -3.29 -5.42
C MET A 121 -16.29 -4.37 -4.61
N HIS A 122 -16.64 -5.65 -4.78
CA HIS A 122 -16.00 -6.77 -4.09
C HIS A 122 -14.70 -7.26 -4.73
N GLN A 123 -14.38 -6.84 -5.96
CA GLN A 123 -13.16 -7.23 -6.68
C GLN A 123 -11.97 -6.36 -6.26
N VAL A 124 -11.61 -6.42 -4.97
CA VAL A 124 -10.65 -5.49 -4.35
C VAL A 124 -9.25 -5.62 -4.97
N HIS A 125 -8.79 -6.84 -5.27
CA HIS A 125 -7.46 -7.08 -5.82
C HIS A 125 -7.34 -6.66 -7.28
N GLU A 126 -8.38 -6.90 -8.09
CA GLU A 126 -8.42 -6.43 -9.48
C GLU A 126 -8.46 -4.90 -9.55
N LEU A 127 -9.25 -4.27 -8.67
CA LEU A 127 -9.29 -2.82 -8.54
C LEU A 127 -7.94 -2.25 -8.10
N ALA A 128 -7.25 -2.91 -7.17
CA ALA A 128 -5.91 -2.52 -6.73
C ALA A 128 -4.87 -2.63 -7.86
N ASP A 129 -4.85 -3.75 -8.60
CA ASP A 129 -3.96 -3.95 -9.75
C ASP A 129 -4.22 -2.91 -10.86
N ALA A 130 -5.50 -2.66 -11.17
CA ALA A 130 -5.89 -1.64 -12.13
C ALA A 130 -5.46 -0.24 -11.69
N LYS A 131 -5.66 0.11 -10.41
CA LYS A 131 -5.27 1.41 -9.85
C LYS A 131 -3.75 1.61 -9.86
N ILE A 132 -2.98 0.56 -9.56
CA ILE A 132 -1.51 0.61 -9.66
C ILE A 132 -1.10 0.90 -11.11
N LYS A 133 -1.63 0.16 -12.09
CA LYS A 133 -1.35 0.38 -13.52
C LYS A 133 -1.75 1.78 -13.99
N GLU A 134 -2.92 2.27 -13.58
CA GLU A 134 -3.37 3.63 -13.90
C GLU A 134 -2.44 4.69 -13.28
N SER A 135 -2.07 4.52 -12.00
CA SER A 135 -1.14 5.44 -11.34
C SER A 135 0.25 5.42 -11.98
N GLU A 136 0.74 4.27 -12.43
CA GLU A 136 2.00 4.15 -13.15
C GLU A 136 1.94 4.85 -14.51
N ARG A 137 0.82 4.70 -15.22
CA ARG A 137 0.59 5.40 -16.49
C ARG A 137 0.50 6.92 -16.30
N LEU A 138 -0.19 7.38 -15.26
CA LEU A 138 -0.25 8.80 -14.90
C LEU A 138 1.14 9.34 -14.53
N ARG A 139 1.90 8.59 -13.74
CA ARG A 139 3.29 8.92 -13.37
C ARG A 139 4.17 9.07 -14.60
N GLN A 140 4.07 8.15 -15.56
CA GLN A 140 4.79 8.22 -16.84
C GLN A 140 4.35 9.43 -17.68
N ALA A 141 3.05 9.69 -17.77
CA ALA A 141 2.50 10.82 -18.52
C ALA A 141 2.97 12.17 -17.94
N LEU A 142 3.03 12.28 -16.61
CA LEU A 142 3.54 13.45 -15.90
C LEU A 142 5.08 13.53 -15.88
N LYS A 143 5.78 12.58 -16.53
CA LYS A 143 7.25 12.48 -16.57
C LYS A 143 7.90 12.43 -15.18
N ILE A 144 7.18 11.87 -14.19
CA ILE A 144 7.68 11.71 -12.83
C ILE A 144 8.57 10.46 -12.78
N SER A 145 9.78 10.60 -12.21
CA SER A 145 10.72 9.48 -12.04
C SER A 145 10.15 8.37 -11.16
N ARG A 146 10.69 7.15 -11.25
CA ARG A 146 10.35 6.04 -10.34
C ARG A 146 10.80 6.34 -8.92
N ASP A 147 11.95 7.01 -8.81
CA ASP A 147 12.60 7.33 -7.54
C ASP A 147 12.18 8.72 -7.03
N TYR A 148 11.03 9.23 -7.47
CA TYR A 148 10.54 10.52 -7.01
C TYR A 148 10.20 10.46 -5.52
N GLN A 149 11.00 11.17 -4.72
CA GLN A 149 10.73 11.37 -3.31
C GLN A 149 9.98 12.69 -3.11
N GLU A 150 8.91 12.66 -2.33
CA GLU A 150 8.21 13.86 -1.91
C GLU A 150 9.18 14.82 -1.19
N GLY A 151 9.11 16.11 -1.52
CA GLY A 151 10.06 17.10 -1.00
C GLY A 151 11.41 17.17 -1.73
N SER A 152 11.74 16.23 -2.64
CA SER A 152 13.02 16.25 -3.37
C SER A 152 13.20 17.48 -4.25
N HIS A 153 12.10 18.01 -4.80
CA HIS A 153 12.13 19.25 -5.57
C HIS A 153 12.50 20.46 -4.70
N TRP A 154 11.92 20.58 -3.51
CA TRP A 154 12.24 21.64 -2.55
C TRP A 154 13.68 21.53 -2.03
N ARG A 155 14.13 20.32 -1.66
CA ARG A 155 15.54 20.11 -1.24
C ARG A 155 16.54 20.50 -2.32
N ARG A 156 16.26 20.14 -3.59
CA ARG A 156 17.09 20.54 -4.72
C ARG A 156 17.08 22.05 -4.95
N GLN A 157 15.97 22.73 -4.66
CA GLN A 157 15.88 24.19 -4.74
C GLN A 157 16.69 24.85 -3.62
N GLU A 158 16.57 24.37 -2.38
CA GLU A 158 17.37 24.85 -1.24
C GLU A 158 18.86 24.64 -1.47
N GLU A 159 19.27 23.46 -1.93
CA GLU A 159 20.67 23.16 -2.26
C GLU A 159 21.20 24.08 -3.37
N ARG A 160 20.39 24.38 -4.39
CA ARG A 160 20.75 25.32 -5.45
C ARG A 160 20.91 26.75 -4.94
N LEU A 161 20.01 27.19 -4.05
CA LEU A 161 20.09 28.51 -3.42
C LEU A 161 21.32 28.63 -2.52
N GLN A 162 21.57 27.60 -1.69
CA GLN A 162 22.72 27.55 -0.80
C GLN A 162 24.04 27.56 -1.58
N LYS A 163 24.12 26.79 -2.66
CA LYS A 163 25.28 26.78 -3.56
C LYS A 163 25.47 28.10 -4.33
N GLY A 164 24.37 28.80 -4.64
CA GLY A 164 24.42 30.15 -5.21
C GLY A 164 25.05 31.13 -4.23
N LEU A 165 24.56 31.13 -2.97
CA LEU A 165 25.08 31.97 -1.89
C LEU A 165 26.56 31.69 -1.57
N GLU A 166 26.99 30.42 -1.58
CA GLU A 166 28.40 30.06 -1.41
C GLU A 166 29.27 30.62 -2.54
N ARG A 167 28.82 30.53 -3.80
CA ARG A 167 29.54 31.10 -4.95
C ARG A 167 29.66 32.62 -4.86
N ASP A 168 28.59 33.29 -4.46
CA ASP A 168 28.60 34.74 -4.28
C ASP A 168 29.55 35.14 -3.13
N ALA A 169 29.56 34.38 -2.03
CA ALA A 169 30.47 34.60 -0.91
C ALA A 169 31.95 34.37 -1.28
N ASP A 170 32.25 33.35 -2.08
CA ASP A 170 33.60 33.07 -2.56
C ASP A 170 34.08 34.12 -3.59
N GLY A 171 33.17 34.65 -4.42
CA GLY A 171 33.44 35.77 -5.31
C GLY A 171 33.86 37.03 -4.55
N VAL A 172 33.09 37.41 -3.53
CA VAL A 172 33.38 38.58 -2.68
C VAL A 172 34.72 38.43 -1.94
N LYS A 173 35.04 37.22 -1.45
CA LYS A 173 36.35 36.95 -0.82
C LYS A 173 37.50 37.01 -1.83
N GLY A 174 37.29 36.53 -3.06
CA GLY A 174 38.28 36.58 -4.14
C GLY A 174 38.59 38.00 -4.57
N ASP A 175 37.56 38.84 -4.74
CA ASP A 175 37.73 40.24 -5.14
C ASP A 175 38.36 41.07 -4.03
N GLY A 176 37.96 40.88 -2.76
CA GLY A 176 38.61 41.54 -1.63
C GLY A 176 40.08 41.12 -1.43
N LYS A 177 40.47 39.91 -1.85
CA LYS A 177 41.88 39.47 -1.84
C LYS A 177 42.67 40.12 -2.99
N ARG A 178 42.07 40.26 -4.17
CA ARG A 178 42.67 40.94 -5.34
C ARG A 178 42.81 42.46 -5.14
N GLU A 179 41.90 43.10 -4.41
CA GLU A 179 42.08 44.50 -3.99
C GLU A 179 43.26 44.65 -3.02
N ARG A 180 43.34 43.80 -1.99
CA ARG A 180 44.44 43.84 -1.01
C ARG A 180 45.82 43.45 -1.55
N GLU A 181 45.88 42.77 -2.69
CA GLU A 181 47.12 42.55 -3.44
C GLU A 181 47.48 43.76 -4.29
N ARG A 182 46.50 44.42 -4.92
CA ARG A 182 46.72 45.65 -5.69
C ARG A 182 47.15 46.85 -4.85
N ASP A 183 46.67 46.95 -3.62
CA ASP A 183 47.08 48.02 -2.69
C ASP A 183 48.48 47.78 -2.06
N ARG A 184 49.14 46.67 -2.40
CA ARG A 184 50.42 46.25 -1.82
C ARG A 184 51.63 46.42 -2.75
N ASP A 185 51.41 46.76 -4.01
CA ASP A 185 52.41 47.13 -5.02
C ASP A 185 52.49 48.66 -5.18
#